data_AF-A0A9P7I671-F1
#
_entry.id   AF-A0A9P7I671-F1
#
_cell.length_a   1.000
_cell.length_b   1.000
_cell.length_c   1.000
_cell.angle_alpha   90.00
_cell.angle_beta   90.00
_cell.angle_gamma   90.00
#
_symmetry.space_group_name_H-M   'P 1'
#
loop_
_entity.id
_entity.type
_entity.pdbx_description
1 polymer ?
#
loop_
_entity_poly.entity_id
_entity_poly.type
_entity_poly.pdbx_seq_one_letter_code
_entity_poly.pdbx_strand_id
1 'polypeptide(L)'
;MLTRILIGKVKDLDRLRSSLRRTPIQQDVKAWNWIDWIEAAFYEMTQNNGNLETCVTKWETLRDTVMRYIELKKLAHRFDGTRAYDFTKVPTWDMLRGAEVVP
;
A
#
# COMPACT_ATOMS: atom_id res chain seq x y z
N MET A 1 13.27 -1.73 5.77
CA MET A 1 12.13 -2.67 5.86
C MET A 1 11.22 -2.42 4.67
N LEU A 2 10.79 -3.47 3.96
CA LEU A 2 9.82 -3.36 2.87
C LEU A 2 8.70 -4.37 3.09
N THR A 3 7.46 -3.92 2.95
CA THR A 3 6.25 -4.76 2.90
C THR A 3 5.41 -4.31 1.72
N ARG A 4 4.56 -5.20 1.20
CA ARG A 4 3.60 -4.87 0.14
C ARG A 4 2.19 -5.11 0.63
N ILE A 5 1.28 -4.22 0.24
CA ILE A 5 -0.15 -4.36 0.49
C ILE A 5 -0.85 -4.31 -0.87
N LEU A 6 -1.55 -5.38 -1.22
CA LEU A 6 -2.43 -5.40 -2.39
C LEU A 6 -3.79 -4.88 -1.96
N ILE A 7 -4.23 -3.79 -2.60
CA ILE A 7 -5.46 -3.08 -2.26
C ILE A 7 -6.54 -3.17 -3.35
N GLY A 8 -6.20 -3.65 -4.54
CA GLY A 8 -7.13 -3.68 -5.66
C GLY A 8 -6.57 -4.29 -6.93
N LYS A 9 -7.47 -4.54 -7.89
CA LYS A 9 -7.13 -4.97 -9.25
C LYS A 9 -7.18 -3.79 -10.21
N VAL A 10 -6.16 -3.67 -11.03
CA VAL A 10 -6.08 -2.64 -12.07
C VAL A 10 -6.97 -3.06 -13.24
N LYS A 11 -7.93 -2.21 -13.58
CA LYS A 11 -8.79 -2.38 -14.75
C LYS A 11 -8.19 -1.70 -15.98
N ASP A 12 -7.66 -0.49 -15.79
CA ASP A 12 -7.04 0.31 -16.85
C ASP A 12 -5.78 0.97 -16.29
N LEU A 13 -4.62 0.49 -16.76
CA LEU A 13 -3.32 0.91 -16.28
C LEU A 13 -2.99 2.36 -16.67
N ASP A 14 -3.41 2.80 -17.85
CA ASP A 14 -3.10 4.15 -18.33
C ASP A 14 -3.93 5.18 -17.57
N ARG A 15 -5.21 4.89 -17.31
CA ARG A 15 -6.03 5.71 -16.42
C ARG A 15 -5.48 5.78 -15.01
N LEU A 16 -5.04 4.63 -14.46
CA LEU A 16 -4.43 4.60 -13.13
C LEU A 16 -3.16 5.46 -13.06
N ARG A 17 -2.28 5.35 -14.05
CA ARG A 17 -1.07 6.18 -14.17
C ARG A 17 -1.43 7.66 -14.28
N SER A 18 -2.44 8.01 -15.07
CA SER A 18 -2.92 9.38 -15.21
C SER A 18 -3.46 9.94 -13.89
N SER A 19 -4.22 9.15 -13.11
CA SER A 19 -4.67 9.56 -11.76
C SER A 19 -3.48 9.81 -10.84
N LEU A 20 -2.53 8.88 -10.75
CA LEU A 20 -1.36 9.03 -9.88
C LEU A 20 -0.48 10.23 -10.24
N ARG A 21 -0.33 10.55 -11.54
CA ARG A 21 0.41 11.73 -11.99
C ARG A 21 -0.22 13.05 -11.57
N ARG A 22 -1.51 13.08 -11.22
CA ARG A 22 -2.19 14.27 -10.69
C ARG A 22 -1.90 14.50 -9.21
N THR A 23 -1.29 13.54 -8.52
CA THR A 23 -0.87 13.66 -7.12
C THR A 23 0.65 13.85 -7.04
N PRO A 24 1.18 15.05 -7.33
CA PRO A 24 2.62 15.28 -7.29
C PRO A 24 3.15 15.12 -5.86
N ILE A 25 4.36 14.58 -5.76
CA ILE A 25 5.12 14.63 -4.51
C ILE A 25 5.54 16.08 -4.31
N GLN A 26 5.19 16.67 -3.17
CA GLN A 26 5.59 18.03 -2.83
C GLN A 26 6.99 18.00 -2.22
N GLN A 27 7.98 18.38 -3.01
CA GLN A 27 9.33 18.62 -2.51
C GLN A 27 9.35 19.99 -1.80
N ASP A 28 10.14 20.11 -0.73
CA ASP A 28 10.42 21.37 -0.01
C ASP A 28 9.31 21.99 0.87
N VAL A 29 8.20 21.28 1.10
CA VAL A 29 7.17 21.72 2.06
C VAL A 29 7.50 21.16 3.45
N LYS A 30 7.88 22.04 4.39
CA LYS A 30 8.34 21.68 5.75
C LYS A 30 7.30 20.91 6.59
N ALA A 31 6.02 21.04 6.26
CA ALA A 31 4.91 20.34 6.92
C ALA A 31 4.45 19.06 6.17
N TRP A 32 5.06 18.73 5.03
CA TRP A 32 4.66 17.58 4.24
C TRP A 32 5.09 16.28 4.91
N ASN A 33 4.13 15.37 5.06
CA ASN A 33 4.41 14.00 5.47
C ASN A 33 3.98 13.03 4.35
N TRP A 34 4.63 11.87 4.29
CA TRP A 34 4.36 10.86 3.28
C TRP A 34 2.99 10.19 3.45
N ILE A 35 2.37 10.25 4.65
CA ILE A 35 1.03 9.70 4.90
C ILE A 35 -0.01 10.51 4.13
N ASP A 36 0.06 11.85 4.22
CA ASP A 36 -0.87 12.76 3.55
C ASP A 36 -0.80 12.58 2.03
N TRP A 37 0.40 12.34 1.48
CA TRP A 37 0.55 12.04 0.06
C TRP A 37 -0.05 10.68 -0.33
N ILE A 38 0.17 9.63 0.47
CA ILE A 38 -0.44 8.32 0.20
C ILE A 38 -1.97 8.42 0.28
N GLU A 39 -2.51 9.15 1.25
CA GLU A 39 -3.95 9.39 1.38
C GLU A 39 -4.52 10.09 0.14
N ALA A 40 -3.89 11.19 -0.29
CA ALA A 40 -4.29 11.90 -1.50
C ALA A 40 -4.22 11.02 -2.75
N ALA A 41 -3.13 10.26 -2.92
CA ALA A 41 -2.97 9.34 -4.04
C ALA A 41 -4.01 8.22 -4.00
N PHE A 42 -4.32 7.70 -2.81
CA PHE A 42 -5.35 6.69 -2.60
C PHE A 42 -6.72 7.20 -3.06
N TYR A 43 -7.12 8.40 -2.66
CA TYR A 43 -8.39 8.98 -3.11
C TYR A 43 -8.43 9.23 -4.62
N GLU A 44 -7.36 9.77 -5.21
CA GLU A 44 -7.27 9.98 -6.66
C GLU A 44 -7.39 8.67 -7.45
N MET A 45 -6.84 7.57 -6.93
CA MET A 45 -6.95 6.27 -7.57
C MET A 45 -8.33 5.62 -7.38
N THR A 46 -8.96 5.79 -6.22
CA THR A 46 -10.17 5.02 -5.85
C THR A 46 -11.49 5.73 -6.17
N GLN A 47 -11.51 7.05 -6.26
CA GLN A 47 -12.74 7.81 -6.57
C GLN A 47 -13.02 7.97 -8.07
N ASN A 48 -12.02 7.76 -8.92
CA ASN A 48 -12.19 7.87 -10.37
C ASN A 48 -12.80 6.58 -10.95
N ASN A 49 -14.08 6.60 -11.30
CA ASN A 49 -14.75 5.44 -11.89
C ASN A 49 -14.02 4.94 -13.16
N GLY A 50 -13.43 3.73 -13.09
CA GLY A 50 -13.00 2.94 -14.25
C GLY A 50 -11.52 2.58 -14.35
N ASN A 51 -10.65 3.02 -13.43
CA ASN A 51 -9.24 2.62 -13.37
C ASN A 51 -9.01 1.36 -12.51
N LEU A 52 -9.82 1.13 -11.48
CA LEU A 52 -9.80 -0.06 -10.63
C LEU A 52 -11.11 -0.88 -10.79
N GLU A 53 -11.00 -2.19 -10.59
CA GLU A 53 -12.17 -3.11 -10.52
C GLU A 53 -12.53 -3.36 -9.04
N THR A 54 -12.18 -4.52 -8.48
CA THR A 54 -12.31 -4.79 -7.05
C THR A 54 -11.20 -4.07 -6.31
N CYS A 55 -11.54 -3.14 -5.42
CA CYS A 55 -10.55 -2.42 -4.61
C CYS A 55 -11.10 -2.02 -3.22
N VAL A 56 -10.17 -1.79 -2.29
CA VAL A 56 -10.42 -1.14 -1.01
C VAL A 56 -10.65 0.35 -1.26
N THR A 57 -11.74 0.90 -0.73
CA THR A 57 -12.15 2.30 -0.95
C THR A 57 -12.13 3.17 0.30
N LYS A 58 -11.89 2.56 1.48
CA LYS A 58 -11.84 3.27 2.77
C LYS A 58 -10.39 3.44 3.22
N TRP A 59 -9.98 4.69 3.41
CA TRP A 59 -8.62 5.03 3.79
C TRP A 59 -8.23 4.46 5.15
N GLU A 60 -9.12 4.58 6.14
CA GLU A 60 -8.88 4.12 7.51
C GLU A 60 -8.64 2.61 7.54
N THR A 61 -9.43 1.85 6.76
CA THR A 61 -9.28 0.40 6.65
C THR A 61 -7.92 0.02 6.05
N LEU A 62 -7.44 0.75 5.03
CA LEU A 62 -6.11 0.56 4.46
C LEU A 62 -5.03 0.86 5.50
N ARG A 63 -5.08 2.05 6.11
CA ARG A 63 -4.09 2.52 7.09
C ARG A 63 -3.96 1.56 8.26
N ASP A 64 -5.08 1.16 8.86
CA ASP A 64 -5.07 0.25 10.02
C ASP A 64 -4.51 -1.12 9.65
N THR A 65 -4.84 -1.61 8.45
CA THR A 65 -4.30 -2.89 7.95
C THR A 65 -2.80 -2.83 7.73
N VAL A 66 -2.29 -1.75 7.13
CA VAL A 66 -0.86 -1.52 6.92
C VAL A 66 -0.13 -1.51 8.26
N MET A 67 -0.61 -0.71 9.22
CA MET A 67 0.01 -0.57 10.53
C MET A 67 0.03 -1.91 11.28
N ARG A 68 -1.10 -2.62 11.31
CA ARG A 68 -1.21 -3.95 11.92
C ARG A 68 -0.24 -4.94 11.28
N TYR A 69 -0.18 -4.98 9.96
CA TYR A 69 0.66 -5.95 9.25
C TYR A 69 2.15 -5.71 9.46
N ILE A 70 2.58 -4.45 9.41
CA ILE A 70 3.96 -4.03 9.72
C ILE A 70 4.36 -4.50 11.13
N GLU A 71 3.48 -4.28 12.11
CA GLU A 71 3.75 -4.68 13.50
C GLU A 71 3.86 -6.20 13.65
N LEU A 72 2.97 -6.96 13.02
CA LEU A 72 3.07 -8.42 12.99
C LEU A 72 4.40 -8.90 12.40
N LYS A 73 4.91 -8.24 11.35
CA LYS A 73 6.20 -8.62 10.74
C LYS A 73 7.40 -8.27 11.62
N LYS A 74 7.32 -7.18 12.40
CA LYS A 74 8.33 -6.86 13.41
C LYS A 74 8.36 -7.89 14.53
N LEU A 75 7.20 -8.24 15.10
CA LEU A 75 7.07 -9.28 16.12
C LEU A 75 7.53 -10.66 15.62
N ALA A 76 7.36 -10.92 14.33
CA ALA A 76 7.85 -12.13 13.69
C ALA A 76 9.36 -12.11 13.41
N HIS A 77 10.08 -11.04 13.77
CA HIS A 77 11.52 -10.87 13.51
C HIS A 77 11.88 -10.94 12.02
N ARG A 78 10.98 -10.44 11.15
CA ARG A 78 11.12 -10.55 9.69
C ARG A 78 12.29 -9.74 9.12
N PHE A 79 12.72 -8.70 9.84
CA PHE A 79 13.65 -7.69 9.31
C PHE A 79 14.96 -7.56 10.11
N ASP A 80 15.12 -8.25 11.23
CA ASP A 80 16.28 -8.10 12.12
C ASP A 80 17.35 -9.19 11.93
N GLY A 81 17.11 -10.16 11.03
CA GLY A 81 18.05 -11.24 10.72
C GLY A 81 18.14 -12.33 11.78
N THR A 82 17.31 -12.28 12.84
CA THR A 82 17.33 -13.29 13.92
C THR A 82 16.61 -14.59 13.54
N ARG A 83 15.79 -14.58 12.47
CA ARG A 83 15.13 -15.76 11.89
C ARG A 83 15.48 -15.93 10.43
N ALA A 84 15.52 -17.18 9.98
CA ALA A 84 15.76 -17.53 8.59
C ALA A 84 14.54 -17.19 7.72
N TYR A 85 14.62 -16.04 7.05
CA TYR A 85 13.66 -15.66 6.01
C TYR A 85 14.35 -15.50 4.66
N ASP A 86 13.61 -15.80 3.60
CA ASP A 86 14.03 -15.48 2.25
C ASP A 86 13.87 -13.96 2.02
N PHE A 87 14.99 -13.25 2.02
CA PHE A 87 15.02 -11.80 1.79
C PHE A 87 14.77 -11.41 0.33
N THR A 88 14.77 -12.37 -0.60
CA THR A 88 14.35 -12.11 -1.99
C THR A 88 12.83 -12.01 -2.11
N LYS A 89 12.09 -12.53 -1.12
CA LYS A 89 10.63 -12.46 -1.04
C LYS A 89 10.21 -11.31 -0.16
N VAL A 90 9.45 -10.39 -0.74
CA VAL A 90 8.87 -9.26 0.00
C VAL A 90 7.54 -9.69 0.61
N PRO A 91 7.37 -9.60 1.94
CA PRO A 91 6.13 -10.00 2.59
C PRO A 91 4.95 -9.17 2.05
N THR A 92 3.90 -9.85 1.61
CA THR A 92 2.78 -9.25 0.88
C THR A 92 1.43 -9.64 1.48
N TRP A 93 0.69 -8.66 1.99
CA TRP A 93 -0.70 -8.84 2.44
C TRP A 93 -1.67 -8.50 1.31
N ASP A 94 -2.61 -9.39 1.04
CA ASP A 94 -3.69 -9.17 0.09
C ASP A 94 -4.97 -8.80 0.85
N MET A 95 -5.39 -7.53 0.74
CA MET A 95 -6.61 -7.05 1.41
C MET A 95 -7.89 -7.56 0.76
N LEU A 96 -7.86 -7.98 -0.51
CA LEU A 96 -9.02 -8.58 -1.17
C LEU A 96 -9.26 -10.01 -0.69
N ARG A 97 -8.19 -10.71 -0.31
CA ARG A 97 -8.23 -12.06 0.27
C ARG A 97 -8.28 -12.07 1.81
N GLY A 98 -7.88 -10.98 2.45
CA GLY A 98 -7.74 -10.91 3.90
C GLY A 98 -6.60 -11.79 4.43
N ALA A 99 -5.56 -12.03 3.64
CA ALA A 99 -4.50 -12.98 3.98
C ALA A 99 -3.13 -12.54 3.44
N GLU A 100 -2.07 -13.06 4.07
CA GLU A 100 -0.71 -12.96 3.53
C GLU A 100 -0.53 -13.96 2.39
N VAL A 101 -0.10 -13.46 1.24
CA VAL A 101 0.11 -14.28 0.02
C VAL A 101 1.58 -14.55 -0.27
N VAL A 102 2.48 -13.77 0.32
CA VAL A 102 3.94 -14.01 0.31
C VAL A 102 4.47 -13.75 1.72
N PRO A 103 5.04 -14.76 2.42
CA PRO A 103 5.58 -14.63 3.78
C PRO A 103 6.98 -13.97 3.92
#